data_AF-A0A9D7J9J2-F1
#
_entry.id   AF-A0A9D7J9J2-F1
#
_cell.length_a   1.000
_cell.length_b   1.000
_cell.length_c   1.000
_cell.angle_alpha   90.00
_cell.angle_beta   90.00
_cell.angle_gamma   90.00
#
_symmetry.space_group_name_H-M   'P 1'
#
loop_
_entity.id
_entity.type
_entity.pdbx_description
1 polymer ?
#
loop_
_entity_poly.entity_id
_entity_poly.type
_entity_poly.pdbx_seq_one_letter_code
_entity_poly.pdbx_strand_id
1 'polypeptide(L)'
;MPRGTIAAALTLALALPAFAADRADYVTLRTAELLNLQCAALKYVEHSFLHDAVIATLDQTRESLDLVTGAMSREAYDAWKLGADEEASASAAEAGCTDAAQSYLLTGRAIANADIFRAMLLGFHFGSLPADDRNHVALPADQAQAAERYDVFLQQVYGESYPGFAEAQRQRAVASLPASALPAPEPEPEPGIGKLPSFGAILSIDDADRILLAQSQAARVLRQVEFEVMAESNGWFVRPRQAGDGATMPSLERADGAAAGILVPVWFGPSAYRTQSGEEFRVALAQLPDGTIRAMTYGEAAGSLTAGATVRLYLPAAAPPDGMSGLSLFEDPGFREAGTVFAGVPSGGPCLGGPCYDFPPDATPALWNLGRDGYAELFIAPGAGAEPNPVEPGTARAGRLPAAALIRIRS
;
A
#
# COMPACT_ATOMS: atom_id res chain seq x y z
N MET A 1 -39.55 33.56 48.97
CA MET A 1 -39.62 33.25 47.52
C MET A 1 -39.02 34.40 46.74
N PRO A 2 -37.74 34.29 46.38
CA PRO A 2 -37.34 34.55 44.98
C PRO A 2 -36.17 33.68 44.46
N ARG A 3 -36.24 33.37 43.15
CA ARG A 3 -35.23 33.27 42.07
C ARG A 3 -33.77 32.77 42.31
N GLY A 4 -33.35 31.91 41.37
CA GLY A 4 -31.97 31.75 40.85
C GLY A 4 -31.17 30.63 41.55
N THR A 5 -30.36 29.79 40.91
CA THR A 5 -29.76 29.79 39.56
C THR A 5 -29.23 28.37 39.34
N ILE A 6 -29.47 27.76 38.18
CA ILE A 6 -28.84 26.49 37.78
C ILE A 6 -27.37 26.79 37.49
N ALA A 7 -26.47 26.22 38.29
CA ALA A 7 -25.04 26.29 38.04
C ALA A 7 -24.69 25.38 36.85
N ALA A 8 -24.47 26.01 35.69
CA ALA A 8 -23.82 25.39 34.56
C ALA A 8 -22.35 25.13 34.91
N ALA A 9 -22.00 23.86 35.15
CA ALA A 9 -20.61 23.42 35.15
C ALA A 9 -20.14 23.25 33.70
N LEU A 10 -19.83 24.37 33.05
CA LEU A 10 -18.96 24.39 31.89
C LEU A 10 -17.53 24.24 32.41
N THR A 11 -16.99 23.03 32.36
CA THR A 11 -15.54 22.81 32.45
C THR A 11 -15.05 22.40 31.08
N LEU A 12 -14.38 23.36 30.45
CA LEU A 12 -13.47 23.26 29.31
C LEU A 12 -12.93 21.84 29.11
N ALA A 13 -13.28 21.25 27.96
CA ALA A 13 -12.40 20.32 27.28
C ALA A 13 -11.14 21.09 26.86
N LEU A 14 -10.16 21.15 27.76
CA LEU A 14 -8.79 21.48 27.38
C LEU A 14 -8.35 20.37 26.44
N ALA A 15 -8.20 20.70 25.16
CA ALA A 15 -7.38 19.95 24.24
C ALA A 15 -6.01 19.80 24.90
N LEU A 16 -5.70 18.60 25.41
CA LEU A 16 -4.35 18.26 25.78
C LEU A 16 -3.48 18.53 24.55
N PRO A 17 -2.34 19.24 24.69
CA PRO A 17 -1.38 19.27 23.59
C PRO A 17 -1.02 17.82 23.31
N ALA A 18 -1.13 17.41 22.05
CA ALA A 18 -0.55 16.15 21.62
C ALA A 18 0.91 16.16 22.10
N PHE A 19 1.25 15.27 23.04
CA PHE A 19 2.62 15.16 23.49
C PHE A 19 3.45 14.81 22.26
N ALA A 20 4.46 15.64 21.96
CA ALA A 20 5.40 15.33 20.90
C ALA A 20 6.01 13.96 21.16
N ALA A 21 6.14 13.14 20.12
CA ALA A 21 6.84 11.86 20.23
C ALA A 21 8.27 12.10 20.72
N ASP A 22 8.78 11.21 21.56
CA ASP A 22 10.15 11.35 22.06
C ASP A 22 11.16 10.79 21.04
N ARG A 23 12.43 11.19 21.20
CA ARG A 23 13.53 10.69 20.35
C ARG A 23 13.71 9.17 20.50
N ALA A 24 13.46 8.61 21.68
CA ALA A 24 13.68 7.20 21.96
C ALA A 24 12.68 6.30 21.21
N ASP A 25 11.43 6.76 21.05
CA ASP A 25 10.39 6.11 20.25
C ASP A 25 10.83 6.07 18.78
N TYR A 26 11.28 7.21 18.22
CA TYR A 26 11.83 7.26 16.86
C TYR A 26 13.00 6.29 16.68
N VAL A 27 13.99 6.35 17.58
CA VAL A 27 15.17 5.47 17.55
C VAL A 27 14.76 4.00 17.63
N THR A 28 13.78 3.65 18.48
CA THR A 28 13.29 2.27 18.64
C THR A 28 12.65 1.75 17.35
N LEU A 29 11.76 2.53 16.73
CA LEU A 29 11.10 2.12 15.50
C LEU A 29 12.07 2.08 14.31
N ARG A 30 12.98 3.06 14.23
CA ARG A 30 14.01 3.08 13.20
C ARG A 30 14.96 1.89 13.33
N THR A 31 15.31 1.49 14.56
CA THR A 31 16.09 0.28 14.84
C THR A 31 15.36 -0.97 14.37
N ALA A 32 14.06 -1.09 14.65
CA ALA A 32 13.23 -2.20 14.19
C ALA A 32 13.18 -2.28 12.65
N GLU A 33 13.07 -1.13 11.98
CA GLU A 33 13.06 -1.05 10.52
C GLU A 33 14.39 -1.50 9.90
N LEU A 34 15.52 -1.02 10.44
CA LEU A 34 16.87 -1.42 10.00
C LEU A 34 17.12 -2.91 10.21
N LEU A 35 16.75 -3.44 11.38
CA LEU A 35 16.82 -4.88 11.67
C LEU A 35 15.93 -5.69 10.72
N ASN A 36 14.73 -5.19 10.38
CA ASN A 36 13.89 -5.88 9.41
C ASN A 36 14.54 -5.93 8.02
N LEU A 37 15.13 -4.84 7.55
CA LEU A 37 15.83 -4.81 6.27
C LEU A 37 17.03 -5.77 6.25
N GLN A 38 17.72 -5.93 7.39
CA GLN A 38 18.85 -6.85 7.53
C GLN A 38 18.42 -8.33 7.64
N CYS A 39 17.36 -8.61 8.39
CA CYS A 39 16.98 -9.97 8.81
C CYS A 39 15.76 -10.53 8.10
N ALA A 40 15.06 -9.72 7.30
CA ALA A 40 13.85 -10.08 6.57
C ALA A 40 12.78 -10.74 7.46
N ALA A 41 12.62 -10.21 8.68
CA ALA A 41 11.84 -10.82 9.76
C ALA A 41 10.35 -10.50 9.72
N LEU A 42 9.96 -9.41 9.05
CA LEU A 42 8.58 -8.99 8.84
C LEU A 42 8.15 -9.27 7.40
N LYS A 43 6.85 -9.45 7.22
CA LYS A 43 6.21 -9.40 5.90
C LYS A 43 6.40 -8.02 5.27
N TYR A 44 6.32 -7.93 3.94
CA TYR A 44 6.46 -6.65 3.25
C TYR A 44 5.37 -5.65 3.68
N VAL A 45 4.12 -6.08 3.81
CA VAL A 45 3.02 -5.22 4.30
C VAL A 45 3.31 -4.72 5.72
N GLU A 46 3.82 -5.57 6.61
CA GLU A 46 4.23 -5.17 7.97
C GLU A 46 5.35 -4.11 7.92
N HIS A 47 6.35 -4.31 7.06
CA HIS A 47 7.43 -3.34 6.89
C HIS A 47 6.95 -2.00 6.32
N SER A 48 6.04 -2.00 5.33
CA SER A 48 5.48 -0.76 4.78
C SER A 48 4.79 0.08 5.86
N PHE A 49 4.06 -0.57 6.77
CA PHE A 49 3.39 0.11 7.88
C PHE A 49 4.35 0.50 9.01
N LEU A 50 5.39 -0.28 9.27
CA LEU A 50 6.47 0.12 10.16
C LEU A 50 7.20 1.36 9.63
N HIS A 51 7.51 1.41 8.34
CA HIS A 51 8.15 2.56 7.69
C HIS A 51 7.29 3.82 7.81
N ASP A 52 5.98 3.73 7.52
CA ASP A 52 5.04 4.82 7.73
C ASP A 52 5.00 5.28 9.20
N ALA A 53 5.05 4.33 10.15
CA ALA A 53 5.09 4.65 11.58
C ALA A 53 6.39 5.35 11.97
N VAL A 54 7.55 4.94 11.44
CA VAL A 54 8.84 5.62 11.66
C VAL A 54 8.76 7.08 11.20
N ILE A 55 8.22 7.33 10.01
CA ILE A 55 8.02 8.68 9.47
C ILE A 55 7.05 9.47 10.36
N ALA A 56 5.90 8.90 10.70
CA ALA A 56 4.90 9.57 11.53
C ALA A 56 5.44 9.93 12.92
N THR A 57 6.23 9.05 13.54
CA THR A 57 6.90 9.31 14.81
C THR A 57 7.94 10.42 14.67
N LEU A 58 8.73 10.43 13.59
CA LEU A 58 9.66 11.51 13.29
C LEU A 58 8.95 12.86 13.17
N ASP A 59 7.85 12.90 12.41
CA ASP A 59 7.06 14.10 12.14
C ASP A 59 6.40 14.66 13.41
N GLN A 60 6.16 13.80 14.41
CA GLN A 60 5.57 14.16 15.70
C GLN A 60 6.61 14.56 16.76
N THR A 61 7.90 14.44 16.48
CA THR A 61 8.95 14.88 17.41
C THR A 61 8.91 16.39 17.64
N ARG A 62 9.38 16.82 18.80
CA ARG A 62 9.46 18.25 19.12
C ARG A 62 10.33 18.98 18.10
N GLU A 63 11.43 18.37 17.68
CA GLU A 63 12.38 18.94 16.74
C GLU A 63 11.77 19.14 15.35
N SER A 64 10.92 18.21 14.90
CA SER A 64 10.14 18.39 13.67
C SER A 64 9.13 19.55 13.79
N LEU A 65 8.42 19.64 14.92
CA LEU A 65 7.50 20.75 15.18
C LEU A 65 8.22 22.10 15.30
N ASP A 66 9.40 22.13 15.93
CA ASP A 66 10.23 23.33 16.05
C ASP A 66 10.79 23.75 14.68
N LEU A 67 11.11 22.80 13.78
CA LEU A 67 11.47 23.11 12.39
C LEU A 67 10.29 23.75 11.64
N VAL A 68 9.10 23.15 11.72
CA VAL A 68 7.89 23.65 11.01
C VAL A 68 7.48 25.04 11.50
N THR A 69 7.61 25.29 12.81
CA THR A 69 7.29 26.59 13.41
C THR A 69 8.41 27.64 13.27
N GLY A 70 9.58 27.24 12.76
CA GLY A 70 10.75 28.11 12.61
C GLY A 70 11.53 28.36 13.91
N ALA A 71 11.21 27.67 15.00
CA ALA A 71 11.96 27.69 16.26
C ALA A 71 13.31 26.95 16.16
N MET A 72 13.45 26.06 15.18
CA MET A 72 14.69 25.34 14.84
C MET A 72 15.04 25.58 13.38
N SER A 73 16.34 25.73 13.08
CA SER A 73 16.84 25.81 11.69
C SER A 73 16.86 24.43 11.02
N ARG A 74 16.79 24.40 9.68
CA ARG A 74 16.93 23.16 8.91
C ARG A 74 18.23 22.42 9.20
N GLU A 75 19.34 23.14 9.29
CA GLU A 75 20.67 22.57 9.61
C GLU A 75 20.69 21.90 10.99
N ALA A 76 20.09 22.56 12.00
CA ALA A 76 20.00 21.99 13.34
C ALA A 76 19.11 20.74 13.39
N TYR A 77 17.99 20.75 12.64
CA TYR A 77 17.12 19.58 12.52
C TYR A 77 17.83 18.41 11.83
N ASP A 78 18.51 18.67 10.70
CA ASP A 78 19.22 17.64 9.95
C ASP A 78 20.35 17.01 10.78
N ALA A 79 21.08 17.81 11.56
CA ALA A 79 22.09 17.32 12.49
C ALA A 79 21.50 16.48 13.64
N TRP A 80 20.37 16.91 14.22
CA TRP A 80 19.67 16.14 15.24
C TRP A 80 19.17 14.79 14.69
N LYS A 81 18.55 14.81 13.50
CA LYS A 81 18.03 13.61 12.84
C LYS A 81 19.15 12.64 12.51
N LEU A 82 20.27 13.13 11.97
CA LEU A 82 21.45 12.31 11.71
C LEU A 82 21.93 11.61 12.99
N GLY A 83 22.02 12.34 14.11
CA GLY A 83 22.40 11.75 15.39
C GLY A 83 21.43 10.68 15.89
N ALA A 84 20.13 10.79 15.60
CA ALA A 84 19.14 9.77 15.95
C ALA A 84 19.21 8.55 15.01
N ASP A 85 19.46 8.77 13.72
CA ASP A 85 19.69 7.69 12.75
C ASP A 85 20.97 6.91 13.06
N GLU A 86 22.04 7.57 13.49
CA GLU A 86 23.29 6.94 13.93
C GLU A 86 23.08 6.10 15.19
N GLU A 87 22.30 6.58 16.14
CA GLU A 87 21.92 5.83 17.36
C GLU A 87 21.14 4.56 17.01
N ALA A 88 20.11 4.68 16.17
CA ALA A 88 19.34 3.53 15.69
C ALA A 88 20.20 2.53 14.90
N SER A 89 21.13 3.04 14.08
CA SER A 89 22.07 2.20 13.32
C SER A 89 23.03 1.44 14.24
N ALA A 90 23.51 2.09 15.31
CA ALA A 90 24.36 1.45 16.31
C ALA A 90 23.59 0.35 17.06
N SER A 91 22.35 0.62 17.50
CA SER A 91 21.50 -0.37 18.15
C SER A 91 21.17 -1.56 17.24
N ALA A 92 20.88 -1.31 15.96
CA ALA A 92 20.63 -2.37 14.98
C ALA A 92 21.89 -3.22 14.76
N ALA A 93 23.06 -2.60 14.63
CA ALA A 93 24.34 -3.31 14.46
C ALA A 93 24.70 -4.15 15.69
N GLU A 94 24.43 -3.66 16.90
CA GLU A 94 24.64 -4.40 18.15
C GLU A 94 23.71 -5.61 18.26
N ALA A 95 22.42 -5.44 17.95
CA ALA A 95 21.45 -6.53 18.02
C ALA A 95 21.70 -7.59 16.92
N GLY A 96 21.97 -7.16 15.68
CA GLY A 96 22.11 -8.03 14.51
C GLY A 96 20.90 -8.95 14.30
N CYS A 97 21.03 -9.98 13.46
CA CYS A 97 19.97 -10.99 13.30
C CYS A 97 20.03 -12.07 14.38
N THR A 98 19.90 -11.66 15.65
CA THR A 98 19.95 -12.53 16.83
C THR A 98 18.68 -12.37 17.69
N ASP A 99 18.60 -13.09 18.81
CA ASP A 99 17.50 -12.95 19.77
C ASP A 99 17.35 -11.51 20.30
N ALA A 100 18.45 -10.73 20.34
CA ALA A 100 18.40 -9.32 20.76
C ALA A 100 17.53 -8.45 19.83
N ALA A 101 17.40 -8.82 18.54
CA ALA A 101 16.54 -8.11 17.61
C ALA A 101 15.04 -8.35 17.86
N GLN A 102 14.68 -9.45 18.52
CA GLN A 102 13.27 -9.85 18.68
C GLN A 102 12.45 -8.78 19.39
N SER A 103 13.00 -8.12 20.41
CA SER A 103 12.27 -7.06 21.12
C SER A 103 11.92 -5.89 20.20
N TYR A 104 12.86 -5.42 19.37
CA TYR A 104 12.62 -4.35 18.41
C TYR A 104 11.62 -4.78 17.33
N LEU A 105 11.80 -5.97 16.78
CA LEU A 105 10.95 -6.51 15.72
C LEU A 105 9.51 -6.76 16.20
N LEU A 106 9.32 -7.21 17.44
CA LEU A 106 8.00 -7.38 18.05
C LEU A 106 7.30 -6.03 18.26
N THR A 107 8.02 -5.01 18.72
CA THR A 107 7.48 -3.64 18.84
C THR A 107 7.03 -3.11 17.47
N GLY A 108 7.91 -3.20 16.47
CA GLY A 108 7.59 -2.75 15.11
C GLY A 108 6.41 -3.52 14.50
N ARG A 109 6.37 -4.84 14.71
CA ARG A 109 5.26 -5.71 14.27
C ARG A 109 3.95 -5.35 14.95
N ALA A 110 3.94 -5.10 16.25
CA ALA A 110 2.73 -4.77 16.99
C ALA A 110 2.10 -3.48 16.47
N ILE A 111 2.91 -2.46 16.18
CA ILE A 111 2.45 -1.19 15.61
C ILE A 111 1.92 -1.40 14.20
N ALA A 112 2.68 -2.07 13.33
CA ALA A 112 2.26 -2.32 11.96
C ALA A 112 0.95 -3.13 11.89
N ASN A 113 0.86 -4.22 12.65
CA ASN A 113 -0.30 -5.09 12.64
C ASN A 113 -1.54 -4.46 13.27
N ALA A 114 -1.39 -3.52 14.21
CA ALA A 114 -2.53 -2.76 14.73
C ALA A 114 -3.24 -1.98 13.59
N ASP A 115 -2.47 -1.27 12.76
CA ASP A 115 -3.02 -0.52 11.63
C ASP A 115 -3.52 -1.42 10.51
N ILE A 116 -2.77 -2.48 10.16
CA ILE A 116 -3.16 -3.44 9.12
C ILE A 116 -4.48 -4.12 9.50
N PHE A 117 -4.58 -4.67 10.71
CA PHE A 117 -5.78 -5.38 11.13
C PHE A 117 -6.99 -4.44 11.24
N ARG A 118 -6.81 -3.23 11.78
CA ARG A 118 -7.87 -2.20 11.80
C ARG A 118 -8.36 -1.87 10.39
N ALA A 119 -7.46 -1.69 9.43
CA ALA A 119 -7.81 -1.37 8.06
C ALA A 119 -8.53 -2.53 7.34
N MET A 120 -8.13 -3.78 7.59
CA MET A 120 -8.86 -4.95 7.10
C MET A 120 -10.28 -5.01 7.66
N LEU A 121 -10.45 -4.80 8.97
CA LEU A 121 -11.76 -4.71 9.63
C LEU A 121 -12.66 -3.65 8.96
N LEU A 122 -12.11 -2.47 8.68
CA LEU A 122 -12.82 -1.39 7.96
C LEU A 122 -13.15 -1.78 6.52
N GLY A 123 -12.25 -2.48 5.81
CA GLY A 123 -12.51 -2.98 4.46
C GLY A 123 -13.68 -3.96 4.37
N PHE A 124 -13.71 -4.96 5.26
CA PHE A 124 -14.85 -5.89 5.38
C PHE A 124 -16.14 -5.17 5.80
N HIS A 125 -16.03 -4.16 6.65
CA HIS A 125 -17.16 -3.33 6.99
C HIS A 125 -17.73 -2.64 5.74
N PHE A 126 -16.95 -1.86 4.98
CA PHE A 126 -17.45 -1.14 3.81
C PHE A 126 -17.96 -2.09 2.72
N GLY A 127 -17.37 -3.29 2.58
CA GLY A 127 -17.85 -4.32 1.66
C GLY A 127 -19.13 -5.03 2.08
N SER A 128 -19.49 -4.98 3.38
CA SER A 128 -20.74 -5.60 3.89
C SER A 128 -21.95 -4.66 3.89
N LEU A 129 -21.74 -3.36 3.61
CA LEU A 129 -22.84 -2.40 3.44
C LEU A 129 -23.74 -2.78 2.25
N PRO A 130 -25.03 -2.40 2.27
CA PRO A 130 -25.91 -2.56 1.11
C PRO A 130 -25.30 -1.94 -0.15
N ALA A 131 -25.50 -2.57 -1.31
CA ALA A 131 -24.90 -2.11 -2.57
C ALA A 131 -25.35 -0.70 -3.01
N ASP A 132 -26.48 -0.23 -2.51
CA ASP A 132 -27.02 1.11 -2.70
C ASP A 132 -26.55 2.13 -1.64
N ASP A 133 -25.78 1.70 -0.63
CA ASP A 133 -25.15 2.61 0.33
C ASP A 133 -24.02 3.39 -0.36
N ARG A 134 -24.00 4.71 -0.16
CA ARG A 134 -22.99 5.61 -0.74
C ARG A 134 -21.55 5.30 -0.29
N ASN A 135 -21.39 4.63 0.85
CA ASN A 135 -20.09 4.25 1.41
C ASN A 135 -19.76 2.78 1.16
N HIS A 136 -20.61 2.05 0.43
CA HIS A 136 -20.30 0.71 -0.02
C HIS A 136 -19.04 0.75 -0.86
N VAL A 137 -18.05 -0.06 -0.48
CA VAL A 137 -16.85 -0.30 -1.27
C VAL A 137 -16.79 -1.79 -1.53
N ALA A 138 -16.99 -2.18 -2.79
CA ALA A 138 -16.96 -3.58 -3.17
C ALA A 138 -15.64 -4.23 -2.71
N LEU A 139 -15.76 -5.38 -2.05
CA LEU A 139 -14.62 -6.21 -1.65
C LEU A 139 -14.61 -7.46 -2.55
N PRO A 140 -13.74 -7.51 -3.57
CA PRO A 140 -13.55 -8.68 -4.41
C PRO A 140 -13.25 -9.96 -3.60
N ALA A 141 -13.68 -11.11 -4.11
CA ALA A 141 -13.58 -12.39 -3.39
C ALA A 141 -12.12 -12.82 -3.15
N ASP A 142 -11.23 -12.53 -4.09
CA ASP A 142 -9.78 -12.75 -3.96
C ASP A 142 -9.16 -11.87 -2.87
N GLN A 143 -9.53 -10.59 -2.80
CA GLN A 143 -9.12 -9.70 -1.73
C GLN A 143 -9.64 -10.14 -0.36
N ALA A 144 -10.91 -10.55 -0.28
CA ALA A 144 -11.47 -11.11 0.93
C ALA A 144 -10.64 -12.32 1.37
N GLN A 145 -10.51 -13.36 0.53
CA GLN A 145 -9.75 -14.58 0.84
C GLN A 145 -8.30 -14.30 1.24
N ALA A 146 -7.63 -13.35 0.60
CA ALA A 146 -6.27 -12.96 0.98
C ALA A 146 -6.23 -12.33 2.38
N ALA A 147 -7.18 -11.47 2.72
CA ALA A 147 -7.29 -10.90 4.05
C ALA A 147 -7.61 -11.97 5.12
N GLU A 148 -8.44 -12.96 4.81
CA GLU A 148 -8.70 -14.09 5.72
C GLU A 148 -7.43 -14.92 5.96
N ARG A 149 -6.63 -15.18 4.92
CA ARG A 149 -5.34 -15.87 5.05
C ARG A 149 -4.35 -15.08 5.89
N TYR A 150 -4.32 -13.76 5.72
CA TYR A 150 -3.48 -12.88 6.54
C TYR A 150 -3.95 -12.89 8.00
N ASP A 151 -5.26 -12.94 8.25
CA ASP A 151 -5.78 -13.10 9.61
C ASP A 151 -5.34 -14.41 10.25
N VAL A 152 -5.39 -15.53 9.52
CA VAL A 152 -4.85 -16.82 10.00
C VAL A 152 -3.36 -16.71 10.34
N PHE A 153 -2.59 -15.98 9.53
CA PHE A 153 -1.20 -15.68 9.86
C PHE A 153 -1.08 -14.88 11.18
N LEU A 154 -1.91 -13.86 11.40
CA LEU A 154 -1.92 -13.12 12.66
C LEU A 154 -2.28 -14.02 13.86
N GLN A 155 -3.24 -14.93 13.70
CA GLN A 155 -3.58 -15.90 14.74
C GLN A 155 -2.37 -16.78 15.11
N GLN A 156 -1.57 -17.20 14.13
CA GLN A 156 -0.35 -17.96 14.37
C GLN A 156 0.74 -17.14 15.07
N VAL A 157 0.89 -15.87 14.69
CA VAL A 157 1.89 -14.95 15.25
C VAL A 157 1.57 -14.59 16.70
N TYR A 158 0.31 -14.25 17.00
CA TYR A 158 -0.10 -13.80 18.32
C TYR A 158 -0.50 -14.96 19.25
N GLY A 159 -0.81 -16.14 18.72
CA GLY A 159 -1.18 -17.32 19.49
C GLY A 159 -2.30 -17.03 20.50
N GLU A 160 -2.06 -17.35 21.77
CA GLU A 160 -3.02 -17.13 22.86
C GLU A 160 -3.39 -15.65 23.07
N SER A 161 -2.55 -14.70 22.65
CA SER A 161 -2.81 -13.26 22.79
C SER A 161 -3.72 -12.70 21.68
N TYR A 162 -3.97 -13.48 20.62
CA TYR A 162 -4.73 -13.03 19.45
C TYR A 162 -6.13 -12.50 19.80
N PRO A 163 -6.97 -13.15 20.64
CA PRO A 163 -8.29 -12.63 20.97
C PRO A 163 -8.26 -11.24 21.60
N GLY A 164 -7.30 -10.98 22.48
CA GLY A 164 -7.12 -9.66 23.11
C GLY A 164 -6.65 -8.60 22.11
N PHE A 165 -5.70 -8.97 21.23
CA PHE A 165 -5.25 -8.10 20.14
C PHE A 165 -6.40 -7.73 19.20
N ALA A 166 -7.16 -8.73 18.72
CA ALA A 166 -8.25 -8.55 17.78
C ALA A 166 -9.38 -7.67 18.37
N GLU A 167 -9.75 -7.89 19.63
CA GLU A 167 -10.75 -7.07 20.32
C GLU A 167 -10.28 -5.61 20.50
N ALA A 168 -9.02 -5.39 20.88
CA ALA A 168 -8.47 -4.05 21.01
C ALA A 168 -8.51 -3.28 19.67
N GLN A 169 -8.20 -3.96 18.56
CA GLN A 169 -8.28 -3.32 17.23
C GLN A 169 -9.72 -3.12 16.76
N ARG A 170 -10.65 -4.02 17.10
CA ARG A 170 -12.09 -3.82 16.87
C ARG A 170 -12.58 -2.54 17.53
N GLN A 171 -12.26 -2.33 18.81
CA GLN A 171 -12.64 -1.11 19.53
C GLN A 171 -12.04 0.14 18.91
N ARG A 172 -10.79 0.08 18.45
CA ARG A 172 -10.13 1.19 17.74
C ARG A 172 -10.74 1.45 16.36
N ALA A 173 -11.15 0.42 15.62
CA ALA A 173 -11.86 0.56 14.35
C ALA A 173 -13.18 1.31 14.57
N VAL A 174 -13.97 0.87 15.57
CA VAL A 174 -15.22 1.53 15.96
C VAL A 174 -14.99 2.99 16.34
N ALA A 175 -13.96 3.28 17.15
CA ALA A 175 -13.63 4.65 17.56
C ALA A 175 -13.15 5.54 16.41
N SER A 176 -12.63 4.96 15.32
CA SER A 176 -12.21 5.70 14.13
C SER A 176 -13.37 6.10 13.22
N LEU A 177 -14.51 5.44 13.35
CA LEU A 177 -15.71 5.74 12.57
C LEU A 177 -16.56 6.81 13.28
N PRO A 178 -17.23 7.69 12.52
CA PRO A 178 -18.13 8.69 13.10
C PRO A 178 -19.31 7.99 13.78
N ALA A 179 -19.85 8.56 14.86
CA ALA A 179 -20.94 7.95 15.64
C ALA A 179 -22.19 7.66 14.81
N SER A 180 -22.44 8.41 13.73
CA SER A 180 -23.51 8.16 12.76
C SER A 180 -23.31 6.87 11.95
N ALA A 181 -22.09 6.38 11.85
CA ALA A 181 -21.75 5.12 11.19
C ALA A 181 -21.96 3.89 12.08
N LEU A 182 -22.46 4.04 13.33
CA LEU A 182 -22.73 2.93 14.25
C LEU A 182 -24.26 2.82 14.43
N PRO A 183 -24.95 1.77 13.94
CA PRO A 183 -26.33 1.47 14.26
C PRO A 183 -26.36 0.84 15.65
N ALA A 184 -27.53 0.95 16.29
CA ALA A 184 -27.75 0.34 17.59
C ALA A 184 -27.43 -1.18 17.56
N PRO A 185 -26.93 -1.75 18.66
CA PRO A 185 -26.41 -3.11 18.69
C PRO A 185 -27.50 -4.14 18.31
N GLU A 186 -27.27 -4.90 17.23
CA GLU A 186 -28.02 -6.12 16.92
C GLU A 186 -27.38 -7.36 17.58
N PRO A 187 -28.17 -8.43 17.83
CA PRO A 187 -27.78 -9.52 18.73
C PRO A 187 -26.86 -10.58 18.09
N GLU A 188 -25.87 -10.99 18.89
CA GLU A 188 -24.87 -12.08 18.84
C GLU A 188 -24.30 -12.66 17.51
N PRO A 189 -22.98 -12.93 17.47
CA PRO A 189 -22.26 -13.35 16.27
C PRO A 189 -22.36 -14.87 16.00
N GLU A 190 -22.55 -15.25 14.73
CA GLU A 190 -22.31 -16.62 14.25
C GLU A 190 -20.81 -16.96 14.21
N PRO A 191 -20.42 -18.25 14.31
CA PRO A 191 -19.02 -18.68 14.26
C PRO A 191 -18.48 -18.57 12.82
N GLY A 192 -17.47 -17.74 12.67
CA GLY A 192 -16.86 -17.27 11.41
C GLY A 192 -16.23 -15.92 11.71
N ILE A 193 -15.40 -15.35 10.82
CA ILE A 193 -14.72 -14.06 11.04
C ILE A 193 -15.68 -13.11 11.74
N GLY A 194 -15.30 -12.70 12.96
CA GLY A 194 -16.15 -11.96 13.88
C GLY A 194 -16.76 -10.78 13.18
N LYS A 195 -18.01 -10.96 12.71
CA LYS A 195 -18.81 -9.92 12.10
C LYS A 195 -18.79 -8.78 13.10
N LEU A 196 -18.16 -7.68 12.70
CA LEU A 196 -18.38 -6.43 13.38
C LEU A 196 -19.89 -6.16 13.33
N PRO A 197 -20.45 -5.50 14.37
CA PRO A 197 -21.83 -5.03 14.28
C PRO A 197 -22.03 -4.34 12.92
N SER A 198 -23.21 -4.51 12.33
CA SER A 198 -23.60 -3.71 11.16
C SER A 198 -23.31 -2.24 11.47
N PHE A 199 -22.98 -1.48 10.44
CA PHE A 199 -22.57 -0.08 10.56
C PHE A 199 -23.60 0.78 9.80
N GLY A 200 -23.95 1.96 10.33
CA GLY A 200 -25.12 2.77 9.98
C GLY A 200 -24.80 3.90 8.99
N ALA A 201 -25.83 4.62 8.57
CA ALA A 201 -25.71 5.68 7.56
C ALA A 201 -25.25 7.03 8.13
N ILE A 202 -24.33 7.69 7.42
CA ILE A 202 -23.66 8.93 7.83
C ILE A 202 -24.39 10.21 7.36
N LEU A 203 -24.28 11.32 8.12
CA LEU A 203 -25.08 12.54 7.93
C LEU A 203 -24.31 13.89 7.83
N SER A 204 -22.96 13.96 7.90
CA SER A 204 -22.21 15.24 7.80
C SER A 204 -20.96 15.24 6.87
N ILE A 205 -20.36 16.42 6.62
CA ILE A 205 -19.18 16.63 5.74
C ILE A 205 -17.88 16.19 6.43
N ASP A 206 -17.65 16.54 7.69
CA ASP A 206 -16.45 16.12 8.44
C ASP A 206 -16.38 14.59 8.60
N ASP A 207 -17.55 13.95 8.65
CA ASP A 207 -17.65 12.49 8.65
C ASP A 207 -17.25 11.90 7.29
N ALA A 208 -17.57 12.57 6.18
CA ALA A 208 -17.24 12.11 4.84
C ALA A 208 -15.73 12.07 4.60
N ASP A 209 -14.97 13.07 5.08
CA ASP A 209 -13.51 13.07 4.98
C ASP A 209 -12.88 11.94 5.79
N ARG A 210 -13.39 11.69 7.01
CA ARG A 210 -12.93 10.57 7.86
C ARG A 210 -13.20 9.21 7.21
N ILE A 211 -14.36 9.05 6.59
CA ILE A 211 -14.70 7.82 5.86
C ILE A 211 -13.82 7.64 4.64
N LEU A 212 -13.60 8.70 3.86
CA LEU A 212 -12.74 8.63 2.68
C LEU A 212 -11.32 8.21 3.06
N LEU A 213 -10.78 8.74 4.17
CA LEU A 213 -9.50 8.33 4.72
C LEU A 213 -9.53 6.86 5.15
N ALA A 214 -10.56 6.41 5.88
CA ALA A 214 -10.72 5.02 6.30
C ALA A 214 -10.81 4.05 5.11
N GLN A 215 -11.61 4.38 4.09
CA GLN A 215 -11.73 3.61 2.85
C GLN A 215 -10.40 3.56 2.09
N SER A 216 -9.68 4.68 2.01
CA SER A 216 -8.38 4.75 1.34
C SER A 216 -7.33 3.89 2.04
N GLN A 217 -7.30 3.93 3.37
CA GLN A 217 -6.42 3.08 4.19
C GLN A 217 -6.78 1.60 4.05
N ALA A 218 -8.07 1.25 4.14
CA ALA A 218 -8.56 -0.12 3.94
C ALA A 218 -8.17 -0.65 2.56
N ALA A 219 -8.42 0.12 1.50
CA ALA A 219 -8.08 -0.26 0.14
C ALA A 219 -6.57 -0.42 -0.06
N ARG A 220 -5.74 0.43 0.58
CA ARG A 220 -4.27 0.29 0.55
C ARG A 220 -3.83 -1.02 1.18
N VAL A 221 -4.32 -1.33 2.39
CA VAL A 221 -3.97 -2.56 3.12
C VAL A 221 -4.41 -3.79 2.36
N LEU A 222 -5.68 -3.84 1.96
CA LEU A 222 -6.22 -5.00 1.25
C LEU A 222 -5.45 -5.29 -0.03
N ARG A 223 -5.06 -4.26 -0.81
CA ARG A 223 -4.23 -4.45 -2.01
C ARG A 223 -2.83 -4.98 -1.69
N GLN A 224 -2.18 -4.50 -0.63
CA GLN A 224 -0.84 -4.97 -0.23
C GLN A 224 -0.88 -6.41 0.31
N VAL A 225 -1.88 -6.72 1.15
CA VAL A 225 -2.14 -8.07 1.67
C VAL A 225 -2.44 -9.04 0.53
N GLU A 226 -3.34 -8.66 -0.38
CA GLU A 226 -3.66 -9.45 -1.57
C GLU A 226 -2.41 -9.75 -2.38
N PHE A 227 -1.61 -8.73 -2.70
CA PHE A 227 -0.37 -8.91 -3.44
C PHE A 227 0.61 -9.88 -2.77
N GLU A 228 0.84 -9.71 -1.46
CA GLU A 228 1.77 -10.56 -0.71
C GLU A 228 1.29 -12.00 -0.59
N VAL A 229 0.01 -12.21 -0.27
CA VAL A 229 -0.58 -13.56 -0.19
C VAL A 229 -0.58 -14.26 -1.54
N MET A 230 -0.85 -13.53 -2.63
CA MET A 230 -0.81 -14.08 -3.98
C MET A 230 0.61 -14.43 -4.42
N ALA A 231 1.60 -13.60 -4.08
CA ALA A 231 3.01 -13.89 -4.31
C ALA A 231 3.44 -15.16 -3.56
N GLU A 232 3.14 -15.27 -2.27
CA GLU A 232 3.48 -16.42 -1.42
C GLU A 232 2.82 -17.71 -1.91
N SER A 233 1.55 -17.64 -2.28
CA SER A 233 0.81 -18.78 -2.82
C SER A 233 1.39 -19.29 -4.16
N ASN A 234 2.22 -18.49 -4.84
CA ASN A 234 2.86 -18.81 -6.11
C ASN A 234 4.39 -18.94 -6.00
N GLY A 235 4.91 -19.18 -4.79
CA GLY A 235 6.31 -19.52 -4.56
C GLY A 235 7.24 -18.30 -4.57
N TRP A 236 6.76 -17.14 -4.14
CA TRP A 236 7.55 -15.94 -3.95
C TRP A 236 7.49 -15.45 -2.50
N PHE A 237 8.60 -14.97 -1.97
CA PHE A 237 8.58 -14.05 -0.83
C PHE A 237 8.53 -12.62 -1.35
N VAL A 238 7.76 -11.76 -0.68
CA VAL A 238 7.83 -10.31 -0.91
C VAL A 238 8.76 -9.70 0.12
N ARG A 239 9.82 -9.06 -0.34
CA ARG A 239 10.85 -8.43 0.48
C ARG A 239 10.86 -6.92 0.26
N PRO A 240 11.06 -6.12 1.31
CA PRO A 240 11.32 -4.71 1.13
C PRO A 240 12.70 -4.49 0.50
N ARG A 241 12.77 -3.55 -0.43
CA ARG A 241 14.02 -3.04 -0.99
C ARG A 241 14.01 -1.52 -0.89
N GLN A 242 15.10 -0.96 -0.38
CA GLN A 242 15.31 0.49 -0.45
C GLN A 242 15.84 0.84 -1.85
N ALA A 243 15.13 1.76 -2.50
CA ALA A 243 15.64 2.55 -3.62
C ALA A 243 16.66 3.57 -3.10
N GLY A 244 17.56 4.08 -3.94
CA GLY A 244 18.57 5.05 -3.48
C GLY A 244 18.06 6.46 -3.24
N ASP A 245 16.79 6.76 -3.53
CA ASP A 245 16.11 7.94 -2.98
C ASP A 245 15.51 7.69 -1.57
N GLY A 246 15.77 6.52 -0.99
CA GLY A 246 15.27 6.10 0.32
C GLY A 246 13.86 5.51 0.28
N ALA A 247 13.19 5.48 -0.87
CA ALA A 247 11.86 4.89 -0.97
C ALA A 247 11.91 3.37 -0.82
N THR A 248 11.00 2.82 -0.02
CA THR A 248 10.81 1.38 0.07
C THR A 248 9.90 0.89 -1.05
N MET A 249 10.30 -0.18 -1.73
CA MET A 249 9.49 -0.86 -2.74
C MET A 249 9.42 -2.37 -2.51
N PRO A 250 8.37 -3.05 -3.01
CA PRO A 250 8.32 -4.50 -2.95
C PRO A 250 9.34 -5.09 -3.93
N SER A 251 9.94 -6.20 -3.54
CA SER A 251 10.77 -7.03 -4.41
C SER A 251 10.41 -8.49 -4.20
N LEU A 252 10.39 -9.27 -5.27
CA LEU A 252 10.07 -10.69 -5.22
C LEU A 252 11.37 -11.51 -5.12
N GLU A 253 11.37 -12.50 -4.23
CA GLU A 253 12.43 -13.49 -4.08
C GLU A 253 11.83 -14.89 -4.25
N ARG A 254 12.51 -15.79 -4.96
CA ARG A 254 11.99 -17.16 -5.15
C ARG A 254 12.01 -17.94 -3.84
N ALA A 255 10.86 -18.42 -3.39
CA ALA A 255 10.72 -19.17 -2.14
C ALA A 255 11.30 -20.60 -2.22
N ASP A 256 11.45 -21.15 -3.43
CA ASP A 256 12.07 -22.45 -3.68
C ASP A 256 13.62 -22.43 -3.59
N GLY A 257 14.22 -21.26 -3.35
CA GLY A 257 15.66 -21.08 -3.24
C GLY A 257 16.42 -21.18 -4.57
N ALA A 258 15.74 -21.31 -5.72
CA ALA A 258 16.39 -21.43 -7.03
C ALA A 258 17.23 -20.19 -7.40
N ALA A 259 16.95 -19.05 -6.75
CA ALA A 259 17.66 -17.79 -6.89
C ALA A 259 17.74 -17.06 -5.54
N ALA A 260 18.15 -17.75 -4.48
CA ALA A 260 18.23 -17.19 -3.13
C ALA A 260 19.07 -15.90 -3.10
N GLY A 261 18.54 -14.85 -2.46
CA GLY A 261 19.16 -13.52 -2.39
C GLY A 261 19.02 -12.66 -3.65
N ILE A 262 18.45 -13.19 -4.75
CA ILE A 262 18.16 -12.39 -5.95
C ILE A 262 16.77 -11.77 -5.80
N LEU A 263 16.75 -10.45 -5.62
CA LEU A 263 15.54 -9.65 -5.53
C LEU A 263 15.12 -9.14 -6.91
N VAL A 264 13.87 -9.42 -7.29
CA VAL A 264 13.21 -8.92 -8.50
C VAL A 264 12.34 -7.72 -8.09
N PRO A 265 12.80 -6.47 -8.28
CA PRO A 265 12.05 -5.30 -7.82
C PRO A 265 10.75 -5.13 -8.60
N VAL A 266 9.68 -4.83 -7.86
CA VAL A 266 8.35 -4.50 -8.38
C VAL A 266 8.26 -2.99 -8.47
N TRP A 267 8.36 -2.48 -9.69
CA TRP A 267 8.51 -1.05 -9.95
C TRP A 267 7.17 -0.36 -10.21
N PHE A 268 6.13 -1.12 -10.52
CA PHE A 268 4.76 -0.63 -10.58
C PHE A 268 3.78 -1.68 -10.08
N GLY A 269 2.69 -1.21 -9.47
CA GLY A 269 1.67 -2.06 -8.88
C GLY A 269 1.99 -2.44 -7.42
N PRO A 270 1.10 -3.22 -6.79
CA PRO A 270 -0.09 -3.84 -7.34
C PRO A 270 -1.15 -2.82 -7.82
N SER A 271 -1.67 -2.98 -9.04
CA SER A 271 -2.67 -2.07 -9.63
C SER A 271 -3.86 -2.83 -10.19
N ALA A 272 -5.05 -2.30 -9.96
CA ALA A 272 -6.31 -2.84 -10.45
C ALA A 272 -6.49 -2.52 -11.94
N TYR A 273 -6.91 -3.53 -12.70
CA TYR A 273 -7.31 -3.42 -14.10
C TYR A 273 -8.69 -4.03 -14.27
N ARG A 274 -9.49 -3.46 -15.18
CA ARG A 274 -10.77 -4.02 -15.57
C ARG A 274 -10.74 -4.46 -17.02
N THR A 275 -11.27 -5.64 -17.29
CA THR A 275 -11.55 -6.11 -18.64
C THR A 275 -12.70 -5.29 -19.25
N GLN A 276 -12.91 -5.43 -20.55
CA GLN A 276 -14.06 -4.81 -21.23
C GLN A 276 -15.41 -5.37 -20.74
N SER A 277 -15.43 -6.61 -20.20
CA SER A 277 -16.61 -7.21 -19.55
C SER A 277 -16.88 -6.66 -18.15
N GLY A 278 -15.98 -5.82 -17.60
CA GLY A 278 -16.10 -5.24 -16.27
C GLY A 278 -15.48 -6.08 -15.15
N GLU A 279 -14.92 -7.25 -15.47
CA GLU A 279 -14.22 -8.11 -14.52
C GLU A 279 -12.87 -7.50 -14.13
N GLU A 280 -12.49 -7.62 -12.86
CA GLU A 280 -11.31 -6.96 -12.32
C GLU A 280 -10.17 -7.96 -12.08
N PHE A 281 -8.96 -7.60 -12.48
CA PHE A 281 -7.73 -8.32 -12.16
C PHE A 281 -6.67 -7.35 -11.65
N ARG A 282 -5.51 -7.88 -11.29
CA ARG A 282 -4.39 -7.11 -10.76
C ARG A 282 -3.14 -7.34 -11.57
N VAL A 283 -2.28 -6.33 -11.61
CA VAL A 283 -0.98 -6.40 -12.29
C VAL A 283 0.10 -5.77 -11.43
N ALA A 284 1.25 -6.43 -11.40
CA ALA A 284 2.51 -5.90 -10.93
C ALA A 284 3.53 -5.96 -12.06
N LEU A 285 4.29 -4.88 -12.27
CA LEU A 285 5.43 -4.88 -13.18
C LEU A 285 6.70 -5.11 -12.38
N ALA A 286 7.44 -6.14 -12.75
CA ALA A 286 8.67 -6.54 -12.09
C ALA A 286 9.84 -6.43 -13.08
N GLN A 287 11.01 -5.99 -12.62
CA GLN A 287 12.23 -6.02 -13.42
C GLN A 287 13.02 -7.29 -13.10
N LEU A 288 13.19 -8.15 -14.09
CA LEU A 288 13.93 -9.40 -13.95
C LEU A 288 15.45 -9.15 -13.90
N PRO A 289 16.25 -10.13 -13.43
CA PRO A 289 17.71 -9.97 -13.32
C PRO A 289 18.43 -9.70 -14.64
N ASP A 290 17.85 -10.09 -15.77
CA ASP A 290 18.36 -9.80 -17.12
C ASP A 290 17.99 -8.38 -17.61
N GLY A 291 17.30 -7.60 -16.79
CA GLY A 291 16.86 -6.23 -17.07
C GLY A 291 15.52 -6.14 -17.82
N THR A 292 14.93 -7.25 -18.24
CA THR A 292 13.61 -7.25 -18.88
C THR A 292 12.50 -6.93 -17.90
N ILE A 293 11.40 -6.36 -18.41
CA ILE A 293 10.21 -6.09 -17.60
C ILE A 293 9.22 -7.22 -17.82
N ARG A 294 8.72 -7.78 -16.72
CA ARG A 294 7.62 -8.74 -16.72
C ARG A 294 6.36 -8.11 -16.13
N ALA A 295 5.26 -8.16 -16.88
CA ALA A 295 3.94 -7.97 -16.32
C ALA A 295 3.46 -9.27 -15.69
N MET A 296 3.23 -9.26 -14.38
CA MET A 296 2.73 -10.38 -13.60
C MET A 296 1.29 -10.10 -13.21
N THR A 297 0.36 -10.91 -13.72
CA THR A 297 -1.07 -10.74 -13.44
C THR A 297 -1.54 -11.71 -12.36
N TYR A 298 -2.59 -11.33 -11.65
CA TYR A 298 -3.22 -12.15 -10.62
C TYR A 298 -4.66 -11.68 -10.32
N GLY A 299 -5.37 -12.44 -9.49
CA GLY A 299 -6.81 -12.28 -9.27
C GLY A 299 -7.64 -13.20 -10.17
N GLU A 300 -8.91 -13.41 -9.83
CA GLU A 300 -9.76 -14.41 -10.49
C GLU A 300 -9.88 -14.17 -12.01
N ALA A 301 -10.09 -12.91 -12.41
CA ALA A 301 -10.26 -12.57 -13.82
C ALA A 301 -8.95 -12.62 -14.63
N ALA A 302 -7.78 -12.70 -13.98
CA ALA A 302 -6.50 -12.79 -14.70
C ALA A 302 -6.39 -14.07 -15.54
N GLY A 303 -7.11 -15.14 -15.18
CA GLY A 303 -7.17 -16.37 -15.98
C GLY A 303 -7.76 -16.17 -17.38
N SER A 304 -8.53 -15.09 -17.60
CA SER A 304 -9.06 -14.73 -18.92
C SER A 304 -7.97 -14.21 -19.87
N LEU A 305 -6.82 -13.79 -19.35
CA LEU A 305 -5.68 -13.28 -20.12
C LEU A 305 -4.88 -14.45 -20.71
N THR A 306 -5.47 -15.17 -21.65
CA THR A 306 -4.80 -16.31 -22.29
C THR A 306 -3.67 -15.87 -23.23
N ALA A 307 -3.03 -16.81 -23.93
CA ALA A 307 -1.99 -16.51 -24.92
C ALA A 307 -2.44 -15.55 -26.04
N GLY A 308 -3.75 -15.39 -26.25
CA GLY A 308 -4.32 -14.43 -27.21
C GLY A 308 -4.54 -13.02 -26.66
N ALA A 309 -4.21 -12.75 -25.39
CA ALA A 309 -4.39 -11.43 -24.82
C ALA A 309 -3.46 -10.39 -25.47
N THR A 310 -3.96 -9.16 -25.61
CA THR A 310 -3.15 -8.02 -26.04
C THR A 310 -2.55 -7.34 -24.81
N VAL A 311 -1.23 -7.39 -24.69
CA VAL A 311 -0.47 -6.67 -23.66
C VAL A 311 0.51 -5.74 -24.34
N ARG A 312 0.37 -4.44 -24.11
CA ARG A 312 1.17 -3.41 -24.77
C ARG A 312 1.59 -2.33 -23.80
N LEU A 313 2.79 -1.83 -24.00
CA LEU A 313 3.36 -0.70 -23.30
C LEU A 313 3.58 0.43 -24.30
N TYR A 314 2.87 1.53 -24.12
CA TYR A 314 2.95 2.72 -24.97
C TYR A 314 3.81 3.78 -24.30
N LEU A 315 4.80 4.31 -25.04
CA LEU A 315 5.66 5.40 -24.61
C LEU A 315 5.46 6.62 -25.51
N PRO A 316 5.49 7.84 -24.96
CA PRO A 316 5.51 9.05 -25.76
C PRO A 316 6.73 9.11 -26.67
N ALA A 317 6.51 9.53 -27.92
CA ALA A 317 7.60 9.83 -28.84
C ALA A 317 8.31 11.17 -28.53
N ALA A 318 7.62 12.07 -27.83
CA ALA A 318 8.15 13.36 -27.40
C ALA A 318 7.60 13.73 -26.01
N ALA A 319 8.34 14.59 -25.30
CA ALA A 319 7.83 15.18 -24.07
C ALA A 319 6.48 15.89 -24.32
N PRO A 320 5.58 15.93 -23.32
CA PRO A 320 4.32 16.64 -23.45
C PRO A 320 4.59 18.13 -23.79
N PRO A 321 3.78 18.74 -24.69
CA PRO A 321 3.88 20.17 -24.99
C PRO A 321 3.78 21.05 -23.74
N ASP A 322 4.39 22.23 -23.76
CA ASP A 322 4.30 23.20 -22.66
C ASP A 322 2.83 23.48 -22.28
N GLY A 323 2.52 23.32 -20.98
CA GLY A 323 1.16 23.47 -20.45
C GLY A 323 0.30 22.20 -20.51
N MET A 324 0.78 21.11 -21.10
CA MET A 324 0.15 19.80 -21.06
C MET A 324 0.83 18.93 -19.99
N SER A 325 0.05 18.32 -19.11
CA SER A 325 0.60 17.32 -18.19
C SER A 325 0.87 16.00 -18.92
N GLY A 326 1.85 15.22 -18.47
CA GLY A 326 2.06 13.86 -19.00
C GLY A 326 0.82 12.99 -18.90
N LEU A 327 -0.04 13.20 -17.88
CA LEU A 327 -1.32 12.50 -17.74
C LEU A 327 -2.32 12.86 -18.84
N SER A 328 -2.37 14.14 -19.24
CA SER A 328 -3.25 14.66 -20.29
C SER A 328 -2.83 14.18 -21.69
N LEU A 329 -1.55 13.88 -21.89
CA LEU A 329 -1.03 13.37 -23.17
C LEU A 329 -1.64 12.01 -23.56
N PHE A 330 -1.97 11.13 -22.59
CA PHE A 330 -2.59 9.82 -22.88
C PHE A 330 -4.07 9.90 -23.27
N GLU A 331 -4.67 11.07 -23.15
CA GLU A 331 -6.03 11.35 -23.59
C GLU A 331 -6.06 11.77 -25.06
N ASP A 332 -4.91 12.15 -25.63
CA ASP A 332 -4.75 12.43 -27.05
C ASP A 332 -4.75 11.11 -27.86
N PRO A 333 -5.70 10.91 -28.79
CA PRO A 333 -5.69 9.75 -29.69
C PRO A 333 -4.40 9.69 -30.53
N GLY A 334 -3.84 10.84 -30.92
CA GLY A 334 -2.64 10.95 -31.74
C GLY A 334 -1.36 10.53 -31.01
N PHE A 335 -1.35 10.52 -29.67
CA PHE A 335 -0.22 10.01 -28.89
C PHE A 335 0.06 8.53 -29.21
N ARG A 336 -1.00 7.70 -29.35
CA ARG A 336 -0.83 6.26 -29.59
C ARG A 336 -0.35 5.96 -31.00
N GLU A 337 -0.72 6.81 -31.97
CA GLU A 337 -0.29 6.68 -33.36
C GLU A 337 1.18 7.10 -33.55
N ALA A 338 1.65 8.08 -32.77
CA ALA A 338 3.01 8.59 -32.85
C ALA A 338 3.99 7.89 -31.88
N GLY A 339 3.49 7.26 -30.82
CA GLY A 339 4.28 6.69 -29.73
C GLY A 339 5.01 5.38 -30.08
N THR A 340 5.99 5.04 -29.26
CA THR A 340 6.66 3.74 -29.34
C THR A 340 5.82 2.70 -28.62
N VAL A 341 5.60 1.54 -29.25
CA VAL A 341 4.80 0.45 -28.69
C VAL A 341 5.67 -0.78 -28.50
N PHE A 342 5.72 -1.28 -27.27
CA PHE A 342 6.33 -2.57 -26.95
C PHE A 342 5.23 -3.61 -26.67
N ALA A 343 5.26 -4.71 -27.40
CA ALA A 343 4.32 -5.82 -27.19
C ALA A 343 4.88 -6.79 -26.13
N GLY A 344 4.06 -7.12 -25.14
CA GLY A 344 4.35 -8.18 -24.19
C GLY A 344 4.09 -9.56 -24.81
N VAL A 345 5.01 -10.50 -24.64
CA VAL A 345 4.90 -11.88 -25.12
C VAL A 345 4.59 -12.79 -23.93
N PRO A 346 3.65 -13.76 -24.05
CA PRO A 346 3.37 -14.70 -22.98
C PRO A 346 4.64 -15.38 -22.46
N SER A 347 4.84 -15.33 -21.15
CA SER A 347 5.98 -15.94 -20.49
C SER A 347 5.62 -17.29 -19.89
N GLY A 348 6.51 -18.28 -20.05
CA GLY A 348 6.45 -19.56 -19.33
C GLY A 348 7.14 -19.53 -17.96
N GLY A 349 7.71 -18.38 -17.56
CA GLY A 349 8.38 -18.23 -16.28
C GLY A 349 7.41 -18.09 -15.09
N PRO A 350 7.93 -18.04 -13.85
CA PRO A 350 7.08 -17.95 -12.68
C PRO A 350 6.30 -16.61 -12.59
N CYS A 351 5.08 -16.68 -12.05
CA CYS A 351 4.07 -15.61 -12.02
C CYS A 351 3.43 -15.46 -10.64
N LEU A 352 2.38 -14.63 -10.53
CA LEU A 352 1.63 -14.32 -9.29
C LEU A 352 0.24 -14.98 -9.22
N GLY A 353 -0.02 -16.01 -10.03
CA GLY A 353 -1.28 -16.76 -10.06
C GLY A 353 -2.10 -16.57 -11.34
N GLY A 354 -1.83 -15.51 -12.10
CA GLY A 354 -2.28 -15.35 -13.49
C GLY A 354 -1.13 -15.47 -14.50
N PRO A 355 -1.44 -15.35 -15.80
CA PRO A 355 -0.44 -15.35 -16.87
C PRO A 355 0.53 -14.16 -16.78
N CYS A 356 1.77 -14.35 -17.24
CA CYS A 356 2.75 -13.27 -17.33
C CYS A 356 3.09 -12.93 -18.77
N TYR A 357 3.59 -11.72 -18.96
CA TYR A 357 4.04 -11.22 -20.25
C TYR A 357 5.38 -10.53 -20.10
N ASP A 358 6.36 -10.97 -20.90
CA ASP A 358 7.69 -10.37 -20.95
C ASP A 358 7.71 -9.31 -22.05
N PHE A 359 8.15 -8.10 -21.70
CA PHE A 359 8.43 -7.06 -22.67
C PHE A 359 9.82 -7.24 -23.28
N PRO A 360 10.04 -6.81 -24.53
CA PRO A 360 11.34 -6.92 -25.17
C PRO A 360 12.41 -6.11 -24.41
N PRO A 361 13.70 -6.50 -24.47
CA PRO A 361 14.76 -5.89 -23.67
C PRO A 361 14.97 -4.38 -23.89
N ASP A 362 14.54 -3.85 -25.04
CA ASP A 362 14.59 -2.43 -25.40
C ASP A 362 13.50 -1.59 -24.73
N ALA A 363 12.44 -2.20 -24.19
CA ALA A 363 11.38 -1.50 -23.44
C ALA A 363 11.92 -0.84 -22.17
N THR A 364 12.79 -1.54 -21.42
CA THR A 364 13.39 -1.05 -20.19
C THR A 364 14.21 0.23 -20.40
N PRO A 365 15.22 0.28 -21.29
CA PRO A 365 15.97 1.50 -21.54
C PRO A 365 15.10 2.61 -22.16
N ALA A 366 14.08 2.26 -22.96
CA ALA A 366 13.15 3.26 -23.49
C ALA A 366 12.35 3.95 -22.39
N LEU A 367 11.85 3.18 -21.40
CA LEU A 367 11.15 3.74 -20.23
C LEU A 367 12.06 4.62 -19.38
N TRP A 368 13.32 4.23 -19.20
CA TRP A 368 14.29 5.05 -18.48
C TRP A 368 14.57 6.38 -19.17
N ASN A 369 14.62 6.39 -20.50
CA ASN A 369 14.88 7.59 -21.28
C ASN A 369 13.74 8.63 -21.20
N LEU A 370 12.57 8.26 -20.69
CA LEU A 370 11.49 9.22 -20.43
C LEU A 370 11.82 10.22 -19.32
N GLY A 371 12.79 9.92 -18.45
CA GLY A 371 13.15 10.77 -17.32
C GLY A 371 12.12 10.74 -16.19
N ARG A 372 12.39 11.48 -15.10
CA ARG A 372 11.61 11.41 -13.86
C ARG A 372 10.14 11.77 -14.06
N ASP A 373 9.87 12.77 -14.88
CA ASP A 373 8.51 13.30 -15.10
C ASP A 373 7.78 12.63 -16.26
N GLY A 374 8.41 11.63 -16.88
CA GLY A 374 7.85 10.85 -17.96
C GLY A 374 6.81 9.86 -17.48
N TYR A 375 5.90 9.48 -18.39
CA TYR A 375 4.88 8.47 -18.15
C TYR A 375 4.80 7.49 -19.32
N ALA A 376 4.30 6.29 -19.06
CA ALA A 376 3.93 5.30 -20.07
C ALA A 376 2.51 4.77 -19.80
N GLU A 377 1.86 4.18 -20.81
CA GLU A 377 0.57 3.51 -20.66
C GLU A 377 0.74 1.99 -20.84
N LEU A 378 0.42 1.22 -19.80
CA LEU A 378 0.26 -0.24 -19.87
C LEU A 378 -1.20 -0.57 -20.20
N PHE A 379 -1.40 -1.15 -21.37
CA PHE A 379 -2.68 -1.65 -21.84
C PHE A 379 -2.71 -3.18 -21.82
N ILE A 380 -3.78 -3.72 -21.25
CA ILE A 380 -4.00 -5.17 -21.16
C ILE A 380 -5.46 -5.44 -21.50
N ALA A 381 -5.69 -6.36 -22.44
CA ALA A 381 -7.02 -6.81 -22.82
C ALA A 381 -7.02 -8.32 -23.17
N PRO A 382 -8.09 -9.08 -22.85
CA PRO A 382 -8.16 -10.51 -23.14
C PRO A 382 -8.17 -10.88 -24.63
N GLY A 383 -8.63 -9.95 -25.49
CA GLY A 383 -8.77 -10.18 -26.93
C GLY A 383 -7.50 -9.89 -27.73
N ALA A 384 -7.26 -10.68 -28.78
CA ALA A 384 -6.16 -10.46 -29.71
C ALA A 384 -6.39 -9.21 -30.58
N GLY A 385 -5.36 -8.38 -30.70
CA GLY A 385 -5.44 -7.13 -31.47
C GLY A 385 -6.39 -6.09 -30.88
N ALA A 386 -6.75 -6.22 -29.61
CA ALA A 386 -7.57 -5.23 -28.94
C ALA A 386 -6.83 -3.89 -28.89
N GLU A 387 -7.58 -2.81 -29.14
CA GLU A 387 -7.08 -1.45 -29.00
C GLU A 387 -7.68 -0.80 -27.75
N PRO A 388 -6.97 0.15 -27.12
CA PRO A 388 -7.52 0.92 -26.03
C PRO A 388 -8.70 1.76 -26.54
N ASN A 389 -9.85 1.70 -25.86
CA ASN A 389 -10.96 2.62 -26.12
C ASN A 389 -10.48 4.08 -26.03
N PRO A 390 -11.07 5.02 -26.82
CA PRO A 390 -10.86 6.45 -26.60
C PRO A 390 -11.18 6.80 -25.14
N VAL A 391 -10.33 7.61 -24.51
CA VAL A 391 -10.57 8.04 -23.13
C VAL A 391 -11.65 9.12 -23.16
N GLU A 392 -12.75 8.92 -22.44
CA GLU A 392 -13.72 10.00 -22.24
C GLU A 392 -13.07 11.10 -21.38
N PRO A 393 -13.18 12.39 -21.76
CA PRO A 393 -12.60 13.48 -21.00
C PRO A 393 -13.00 13.42 -19.51
N GLY A 394 -12.02 13.40 -18.61
CA GLY A 394 -12.24 13.38 -17.16
C GLY A 394 -12.33 11.99 -16.52
N THR A 395 -12.11 10.90 -17.26
CA THR A 395 -12.03 9.54 -16.69
C THR A 395 -10.58 9.12 -16.40
N ALA A 396 -10.32 8.72 -15.16
CA ALA A 396 -9.02 8.16 -14.79
C ALA A 396 -8.86 6.75 -15.38
N ARG A 397 -7.85 6.55 -16.23
CA ARG A 397 -7.55 5.23 -16.80
C ARG A 397 -6.54 4.48 -15.95
N ALA A 398 -6.83 3.22 -15.64
CA ALA A 398 -5.85 2.29 -15.08
C ALA A 398 -4.66 2.13 -16.05
N GLY A 399 -3.44 2.04 -15.49
CA GLY A 399 -2.24 1.71 -16.25
C GLY A 399 -1.35 2.84 -16.72
N ARG A 400 -1.52 4.06 -16.21
CA ARG A 400 -0.52 5.12 -16.37
C ARG A 400 0.65 4.87 -15.40
N LEU A 401 1.84 4.65 -15.95
CA LEU A 401 3.06 4.30 -15.23
C LEU A 401 3.97 5.53 -15.13
N PRO A 402 4.33 6.02 -13.93
CA PRO A 402 5.35 7.06 -13.80
C PRO A 402 6.74 6.47 -14.02
N ALA A 403 7.52 7.03 -14.96
CA ALA A 403 8.90 6.63 -15.21
C ALA A 403 9.83 6.91 -14.02
N ALA A 404 9.46 7.86 -13.14
CA ALA A 404 10.11 8.06 -11.84
C ALA A 404 10.30 6.76 -11.05
N ALA A 405 9.30 5.86 -11.05
CA ALA A 405 9.35 4.64 -10.26
C ALA A 405 10.46 3.67 -10.72
N LEU A 406 10.79 3.66 -12.01
CA LEU A 406 11.93 2.90 -12.56
C LEU A 406 13.28 3.54 -12.26
N ILE A 407 13.35 4.87 -12.30
CA ILE A 407 14.60 5.60 -12.09
C ILE A 407 15.08 5.43 -10.65
N ARG A 408 14.15 5.33 -9.69
CA ARG A 408 14.42 5.06 -8.27
C ARG A 408 15.19 3.77 -8.01
N ILE A 409 15.06 2.75 -8.86
CA ILE A 409 15.74 1.44 -8.69
C ILE A 409 17.25 1.55 -8.92
N ARG A 410 17.67 2.53 -9.74
CA ARG A 410 19.06 2.68 -10.20
C ARG A 410 19.89 3.62 -9.33
N SER A 411 19.29 4.72 -8.89
CA SER A 411 19.85 5.59 -7.85
C SER A 411 19.96 4.79 -6.57
#